data_AF-A0A8S0YM97-F1
#
_entry.id   AF-A0A8S0YM97-F1
#
_cell.length_a   1.000
_cell.length_b   1.000
_cell.length_c   1.000
_cell.angle_alpha   90.00
_cell.angle_beta   90.00
_cell.angle_gamma   90.00
#
_symmetry.space_group_name_H-M   'P 1'
#
loop_
_entity.id
_entity.type
_entity.pdbx_description
1 polymer ?
#
loop_
_entity_poly.entity_id
_entity_poly.type
_entity_poly.pdbx_seq_one_letter_code
_entity_poly.pdbx_strand_id
1 'polypeptide(L)'
;MVKEKPNSIRIYDDEGFRRRAACICVRSDAETEVLLVTSSRRPDNWIVPGGGVEPEEEPSVTAMREVLEEAGVIGKLGRCLGVFEVSCHYTW
;
A
#
# COMPACT_ATOMS: atom_id res chain seq x y z
N MET A 1 5.17 -4.25 -15.39
CA MET A 1 5.68 -5.54 -14.85
C MET A 1 5.13 -5.71 -13.45
N VAL A 2 4.41 -6.79 -13.17
CA VAL A 2 4.00 -7.13 -11.80
C VAL A 2 5.28 -7.50 -11.04
N LYS A 3 5.54 -6.84 -9.90
CA LYS A 3 6.62 -7.25 -8.99
C LYS A 3 6.19 -8.57 -8.34
N GLU A 4 6.58 -9.69 -8.94
CA GLU A 4 6.55 -10.97 -8.25
C GLU A 4 7.81 -11.07 -7.40
N LYS A 5 7.69 -10.71 -6.10
CA LYS A 5 8.69 -11.07 -5.12
C LYS A 5 8.63 -12.58 -4.91
N PRO A 6 9.68 -13.36 -5.24
CA PRO A 6 9.72 -14.76 -4.84
C PRO A 6 9.60 -14.84 -3.31
N ASN A 7 8.68 -15.68 -2.82
CA ASN A 7 8.36 -15.90 -1.40
C ASN A 7 7.55 -14.81 -0.67
N SER A 8 6.88 -13.89 -1.36
CA SER A 8 5.89 -13.02 -0.68
C SER A 8 4.67 -13.85 -0.24
N ILE A 9 4.59 -14.11 1.07
CA ILE A 9 3.45 -14.80 1.70
C ILE A 9 2.29 -13.80 1.83
N ARG A 10 1.12 -14.15 1.27
CA ARG A 10 -0.09 -13.34 1.40
C ARG A 10 -0.81 -13.67 2.70
N ILE A 11 -1.11 -12.66 3.50
CA ILE A 11 -1.84 -12.79 4.74
C ILE A 11 -3.27 -12.31 4.55
N TYR A 12 -4.19 -12.99 5.23
CA TYR A 12 -5.61 -12.69 5.24
C TYR A 12 -6.08 -12.48 6.69
N ASP A 13 -7.12 -11.68 6.87
CA ASP A 13 -7.84 -11.61 8.15
C ASP A 13 -8.89 -12.72 8.26
N ASP A 14 -9.60 -12.74 9.39
CA ASP A 14 -10.59 -13.78 9.72
C ASP A 14 -11.81 -13.76 8.78
N GLU A 15 -12.04 -12.64 8.08
CA GLU A 15 -13.11 -12.48 7.09
C GLU A 15 -12.64 -12.82 5.67
N GLY A 16 -11.37 -13.19 5.51
CA GLY A 16 -10.78 -13.61 4.24
C GLY A 16 -10.29 -12.46 3.36
N PHE A 17 -10.23 -11.22 3.87
CA PHE A 17 -9.65 -10.10 3.13
C PHE A 17 -8.13 -10.14 3.20
N ARG A 18 -7.48 -9.87 2.05
CA ARG A 18 -6.03 -9.78 2.01
C ARG A 18 -5.56 -8.54 2.77
N ARG A 19 -4.71 -8.74 3.78
CA ARG A 19 -4.11 -7.66 4.56
C ARG A 19 -3.09 -6.89 3.73
N ARG A 20 -3.26 -5.57 3.70
CA ARG A 20 -2.41 -4.62 2.97
C ARG A 20 -2.17 -3.36 3.80
N ALA A 21 -1.05 -2.71 3.57
CA ALA A 21 -0.77 -1.39 4.11
C ALA A 21 -0.23 -0.46 3.02
N ALA A 22 -0.55 0.82 3.16
CA ALA A 22 -0.22 1.88 2.23
C ALA A 22 0.03 3.17 3.00
N CYS A 23 0.68 4.15 2.38
CA CYS A 23 0.88 5.46 2.99
C CYS A 23 0.51 6.57 2.01
N ILE A 24 -0.12 7.63 2.52
CA ILE A 24 -0.28 8.89 1.78
C ILE A 24 0.98 9.71 1.99
N CYS A 25 1.88 9.65 1.02
CA CYS A 25 3.15 10.38 1.07
C CYS A 25 2.93 11.85 0.72
N VAL A 26 2.98 12.73 1.72
CA VAL A 26 2.83 14.18 1.54
C VAL A 26 4.19 14.87 1.39
N ARG A 27 4.25 15.96 0.62
CA ARG A 27 5.49 16.74 0.44
C ARG A 27 5.91 17.48 1.73
N SER A 28 4.94 17.93 2.52
CA SER A 28 5.15 18.71 3.73
C SER A 28 4.00 18.53 4.73
N ASP A 29 4.17 19.05 5.95
CA ASP A 29 3.17 19.03 7.02
C ASP A 29 1.87 19.78 6.66
N ALA A 30 1.85 20.54 5.56
CA ALA A 30 0.64 21.19 5.05
C ALA A 30 -0.34 20.20 4.37
N GLU A 31 0.11 18.99 4.05
CA GLU A 31 -0.71 17.91 3.45
C GLU A 31 -1.43 18.31 2.12
N THR A 32 -0.87 19.27 1.35
CA THR A 32 -1.50 19.80 0.12
C THR A 32 -1.16 19.05 -1.16
N GLU A 33 -0.07 18.28 -1.17
CA GLU A 33 0.42 17.53 -2.32
C GLU A 33 0.71 16.10 -1.90
N VAL A 34 0.28 15.13 -2.71
CA VAL A 34 0.50 13.70 -2.47
C VAL A 34 1.29 13.06 -3.61
N LEU A 35 2.19 12.14 -3.27
CA LEU A 35 2.92 11.34 -4.23
C LEU A 35 2.12 10.08 -4.58
N LEU A 36 1.90 9.88 -5.88
CA LEU A 36 1.31 8.67 -6.45
C LEU A 36 2.34 7.97 -7.33
N VAL A 37 2.13 6.67 -7.55
CA VAL A 37 2.93 5.85 -8.46
C VAL A 37 2.04 5.27 -9.57
N THR A 38 2.63 4.90 -10.70
CA THR A 38 1.88 4.25 -11.78
C THR A 38 1.58 2.79 -11.44
N SER A 39 0.39 2.32 -11.79
CA SER A 39 -0.01 0.94 -11.49
C SER A 39 0.78 -0.05 -12.34
N SER A 40 1.31 -1.09 -11.69
CA SER A 40 1.99 -2.19 -12.37
C SER A 40 1.09 -3.00 -13.33
N ARG A 41 -0.23 -3.01 -13.09
CA ARG A 41 -1.25 -3.72 -13.89
C ARG A 41 -1.89 -2.84 -14.97
N ARG A 42 -2.05 -1.54 -14.70
CA ARG A 42 -2.66 -0.57 -15.62
C ARG A 42 -1.78 0.69 -15.64
N PRO A 43 -0.72 0.72 -16.47
CA PRO A 43 0.29 1.80 -16.43
C PRO A 43 -0.26 3.22 -16.57
N ASP A 44 -1.42 3.38 -17.21
CA ASP A 44 -2.10 4.68 -17.37
C ASP A 44 -2.82 5.17 -16.10
N ASN A 45 -2.91 4.34 -15.06
CA ASN A 45 -3.55 4.67 -13.80
C ASN A 45 -2.53 5.02 -12.72
N TRP A 46 -2.84 6.04 -11.94
CA TRP A 46 -2.12 6.41 -10.72
C TRP A 46 -2.74 5.72 -9.51
N ILE A 47 -1.87 5.25 -8.60
CA ILE A 47 -2.26 4.57 -7.36
C ILE A 47 -1.44 5.10 -6.19
N VAL A 48 -2.00 4.95 -4.99
CA VAL A 48 -1.26 5.14 -3.73
C VAL A 48 -0.26 3.99 -3.59
N PRO A 49 1.03 4.25 -3.27
CA PRO A 49 2.01 3.21 -3.03
C PRO A 49 1.63 2.36 -1.80
N GLY A 50 1.71 1.05 -1.94
CA GLY A 50 1.32 0.14 -0.88
C GLY A 50 1.13 -1.30 -1.36
N GLY A 51 1.38 -2.25 -0.47
CA GLY A 51 1.43 -3.67 -0.80
C GLY A 51 0.90 -4.57 0.29
N GLY A 52 1.35 -5.83 0.26
CA GLY A 52 0.86 -6.86 1.19
C GLY A 52 1.61 -6.80 2.50
N VAL A 53 0.88 -7.02 3.61
CA VAL A 53 1.52 -7.26 4.92
C VAL A 53 2.22 -8.61 4.87
N GLU A 54 3.50 -8.64 5.28
CA GLU A 54 4.30 -9.86 5.41
C GLU A 54 4.13 -10.51 6.80
N PRO A 55 4.48 -11.80 6.98
CA PRO A 55 4.29 -12.48 8.28
C PRO A 55 5.04 -11.76 9.40
N GLU A 56 4.36 -11.61 10.53
CA GLU A 56 4.89 -10.94 11.73
C GLU A 56 5.20 -9.43 11.52
N GLU A 57 4.79 -8.85 10.37
CA GLU A 57 4.98 -7.43 10.08
C GLU A 57 3.81 -6.59 10.60
N GLU A 58 4.12 -5.52 11.33
CA GLU A 58 3.13 -4.53 11.73
C GLU A 58 2.72 -3.67 10.52
N PRO A 59 1.43 -3.27 10.38
CA PRO A 59 0.97 -2.49 9.22
C PRO A 59 1.75 -1.19 8.99
N SER A 60 2.26 -0.55 10.05
CA SER A 60 3.10 0.64 9.97
C SER A 60 4.45 0.36 9.30
N VAL A 61 5.07 -0.79 9.62
CA VAL A 61 6.32 -1.25 9.04
C VAL A 61 6.11 -1.63 7.58
N THR A 62 5.04 -2.38 7.28
CA THR A 62 4.64 -2.70 5.90
C THR A 62 4.47 -1.44 5.06
N ALA A 63 3.75 -0.43 5.56
CA ALA A 63 3.52 0.81 4.81
C ALA A 63 4.83 1.53 4.47
N MET A 64 5.76 1.64 5.43
CA MET A 64 7.05 2.27 5.21
C MET A 64 7.91 1.51 4.20
N ARG A 65 7.95 0.17 4.31
CA ARG A 65 8.69 -0.70 3.37
C ARG A 65 8.14 -0.58 1.95
N GLU A 66 6.82 -0.69 1.78
CA GLU A 66 6.18 -0.63 0.46
C GLU A 66 6.36 0.73 -0.21
N VAL A 67 6.26 1.83 0.55
CA VAL A 67 6.54 3.18 0.04
C VAL A 67 7.98 3.30 -0.46
N LEU A 68 8.95 2.78 0.31
CA LEU A 68 10.34 2.77 -0.12
C LEU A 68 10.52 1.96 -1.41
N GLU A 69 9.89 0.79 -1.50
CA GLU A 69 10.02 -0.09 -2.65
C GLU A 69 9.33 0.43 -3.92
N GLU A 70 8.14 1.01 -3.80
CA GLU A 70 7.31 1.41 -4.94
C GLU A 70 7.54 2.86 -5.36
N ALA A 71 7.75 3.77 -4.39
CA ALA A 71 7.91 5.20 -4.63
C ALA A 71 9.35 5.70 -4.42
N GLY A 72 10.23 4.92 -3.80
CA GLY A 72 11.63 5.30 -3.59
C GLY A 72 11.83 6.42 -2.56
N VAL A 73 10.89 6.60 -1.62
CA VAL A 73 10.91 7.69 -0.64
C VAL A 73 10.93 7.17 0.79
N ILE A 74 11.51 7.98 1.69
CA ILE A 74 11.55 7.76 3.14
C ILE A 74 11.01 9.02 3.81
N GLY A 75 10.30 8.87 4.92
CA GLY A 75 9.76 10.00 5.67
C GLY A 75 9.42 9.63 7.11
N LYS A 76 8.86 10.60 7.83
CA LYS A 76 8.34 10.40 9.19
C LYS A 76 6.91 9.85 9.10
N LEU A 77 6.68 8.68 9.70
CA LEU A 77 5.34 8.10 9.76
C LEU A 77 4.41 8.98 10.60
N GLY A 78 3.25 9.30 10.05
CA GLY A 78 2.22 10.11 10.68
C GLY A 78 1.16 9.28 11.40
N ARG A 79 -0.06 9.82 11.45
CA ARG A 79 -1.24 9.16 12.04
C ARG A 79 -1.76 8.01 11.16
N CYS A 80 -2.39 7.02 11.79
CA CYS A 80 -3.21 6.06 11.05
C CYS A 80 -4.48 6.77 10.54
N LEU A 81 -4.70 6.78 9.23
CA LEU A 81 -5.88 7.40 8.62
C LEU A 81 -7.14 6.55 8.79
N GLY A 82 -6.97 5.22 8.85
CA GLY A 82 -8.06 4.26 8.98
C GLY A 82 -7.75 2.94 8.30
N VAL A 83 -8.70 2.01 8.41
CA VAL A 83 -8.70 0.75 7.67
C VAL A 83 -9.72 0.89 6.54
N PHE A 84 -9.29 0.62 5.32
CA PHE A 84 -10.11 0.76 4.12
C PHE A 84 -10.27 -0.62 3.47
N GLU A 85 -11.52 -1.08 3.38
CA GLU A 85 -11.85 -2.33 2.70
C GLU A 85 -12.18 -2.05 1.22
N VAL A 86 -11.72 -2.94 0.35
CA VAL A 86 -12.08 -2.92 -1.07
C VAL A 86 -12.86 -4.18 -1.39
N SER A 87 -14.18 -4.07 -1.35
CA SER A 87 -15.07 -5.13 -1.82
C SER A 87 -15.23 -5.00 -3.34
N CYS A 88 -14.67 -5.96 -4.09
CA CYS A 88 -14.98 -6.10 -5.50
C CYS A 88 -16.34 -6.81 -5.61
N HIS A 89 -17.42 -6.04 -5.62
CA HIS A 89 -18.73 -6.57 -6.00
C HIS A 89 -18.68 -6.88 -7.51
N TYR A 90 -18.41 -8.15 -7.86
CA TYR A 90 -18.68 -8.65 -9.19
C TYR A 90 -20.20 -8.73 -9.37
N THR A 91 -20.82 -7.64 -9.81
CA THR A 91 -22.12 -7.74 -10.49
C THR A 91 -21.84 -8.04 -11.95
N TRP A 92 -22.08 -9.32 -12.29
CA TRP A 92 -22.14 -10.01 -13.60
C TRP A 92 -21.72 -9.25 -14.87
#